data_AF-A0A5K1DPH2-F1
#
_entry.id   AF-A0A5K1DPH2-F1
#
_cell.length_a   1.000
_cell.length_b   1.000
_cell.length_c   1.000
_cell.angle_alpha   90.00
_cell.angle_beta   90.00
_cell.angle_gamma   90.00
#
_symmetry.space_group_name_H-M   'P 1'
#
loop_
_entity.id
_entity.type
_entity.pdbx_description
1 polymer ?
#
loop_
_entity_poly.entity_id
_entity_poly.type
_entity_poly.pdbx_seq_one_letter_code
_entity_poly.pdbx_strand_id
1 'polypeptide(L)'
;NQTAENLYGYSTSEVLGKNAFKLIVGISNFDLPNHIINQIKMGNSWSGQLLARKKSGEQFSAIASYTPLYDDDCKLMGITCVSNDVRPFKENIVASNSYSPSGSDSKQSQSRSIFTNKPRVDSQQPFQAGIASKISNL
;
A
#
# COMPACT_ATOMS: atom_id res chain seq x y z
N ASN A 1 11.19 21.87 -7.38
CA ASN A 1 11.26 20.42 -7.71
C ASN A 1 10.31 20.16 -8.87
N GLN A 2 10.82 19.97 -10.09
CA GLN A 2 9.98 19.81 -11.29
C GLN A 2 9.02 18.63 -11.21
N THR A 3 9.42 17.53 -10.58
CA THR A 3 8.58 16.33 -10.43
C THR A 3 7.31 16.62 -9.63
N ALA A 4 7.41 17.44 -8.58
CA ALA A 4 6.25 17.84 -7.78
C ALA A 4 5.30 18.76 -8.58
N GLU A 5 5.85 19.67 -9.39
CA GLU A 5 5.03 20.52 -10.26
C GLU A 5 4.28 19.68 -11.29
N ASN A 6 4.93 18.67 -11.88
CA ASN A 6 4.29 17.77 -12.84
C ASN A 6 3.23 16.87 -12.17
N LEU A 7 3.49 16.38 -10.95
CA LEU A 7 2.59 15.50 -10.22
C LEU A 7 1.32 16.22 -9.76
N TYR A 8 1.46 17.42 -9.18
CA TYR A 8 0.36 18.16 -8.57
C TYR A 8 -0.22 19.27 -9.47
N GLY A 9 0.50 19.68 -10.51
CA GLY A 9 0.09 20.72 -11.45
C GLY A 9 0.24 22.16 -10.93
N TYR A 10 0.92 22.37 -9.79
CA TYR A 10 1.20 23.70 -9.26
C TYR A 10 2.62 24.15 -9.59
N SER A 11 2.78 25.41 -9.99
CA SER A 11 4.10 26.02 -10.10
C SER A 11 4.68 26.37 -8.73
N THR A 12 6.01 26.43 -8.62
CA THR A 12 6.70 26.85 -7.38
C THR A 12 6.17 28.20 -6.86
N SER A 13 5.99 29.20 -7.73
CA SER A 13 5.45 30.52 -7.34
C SER A 13 4.05 30.48 -6.75
N GLU A 14 3.24 29.48 -7.11
CA GLU A 14 1.87 29.35 -6.61
C GLU A 14 1.79 28.68 -5.24
N VAL A 15 2.81 27.95 -4.82
CA VAL A 15 2.79 27.15 -3.58
C VAL A 15 3.69 27.70 -2.49
N LEU A 16 4.69 28.53 -2.84
CA LEU A 16 5.53 29.19 -1.85
C LEU A 16 4.69 29.99 -0.84
N GLY A 17 4.97 29.80 0.44
CA GLY A 17 4.25 30.44 1.55
C GLY A 17 2.85 29.88 1.84
N LYS A 18 2.37 28.89 1.07
CA LYS A 18 1.06 28.26 1.30
C LYS A 18 1.19 26.96 2.10
N ASN A 19 0.11 26.60 2.79
CA ASN A 19 0.01 25.32 3.47
C ASN A 19 -0.17 24.19 2.44
N ALA A 20 0.87 23.38 2.25
CA ALA A 20 0.87 22.27 1.30
C ALA A 20 -0.24 21.24 1.59
N PHE A 21 -0.48 20.88 2.85
CA PHE A 21 -1.55 19.94 3.21
C PHE A 21 -2.93 20.43 2.77
N LYS A 22 -3.23 21.72 2.97
CA LYS A 22 -4.50 22.30 2.52
C LYS A 22 -4.67 22.28 1.00
N LEU A 23 -3.57 22.36 0.25
CA LEU A 23 -3.60 22.31 -1.21
C LEU A 23 -3.74 20.88 -1.73
N ILE A 24 -2.94 19.94 -1.20
CA ILE A 24 -2.77 18.60 -1.77
C ILE A 24 -3.59 17.52 -1.08
N VAL A 25 -3.87 17.63 0.22
CA VAL A 25 -4.67 16.65 0.97
C VAL A 25 -6.03 17.28 1.19
N GLY A 26 -7.01 16.87 0.37
CA GLY A 26 -8.31 17.52 0.30
C GLY A 26 -9.01 17.67 1.68
N ILE A 27 -9.89 18.66 1.76
CA ILE A 27 -10.62 19.09 2.96
C ILE A 27 -11.52 18.00 3.58
N SER A 28 -11.76 16.89 2.88
CA SER A 28 -12.69 15.84 3.29
C SER A 28 -12.17 14.96 4.44
N ASN A 29 -10.86 14.90 4.65
CA ASN A 29 -10.26 14.12 5.73
C ASN A 29 -9.34 15.02 6.56
N PHE A 30 -9.86 15.77 7.52
CA PHE A 30 -9.01 16.54 8.44
C PHE A 30 -8.19 15.64 9.38
N ASP A 31 -8.66 14.42 9.63
CA ASP A 31 -8.01 13.50 10.57
C ASP A 31 -6.61 13.06 10.11
N LEU A 32 -6.45 12.80 8.80
CA LEU A 32 -5.18 12.31 8.26
C LEU A 32 -4.07 13.38 8.26
N PRO A 33 -4.27 14.61 7.74
CA PRO A 33 -3.31 15.70 7.88
C PRO A 33 -2.94 15.97 9.34
N ASN A 34 -3.92 15.98 10.24
CA ASN A 34 -3.67 16.21 11.66
C ASN A 34 -2.82 15.10 12.27
N HIS A 35 -3.11 13.84 11.94
CA HIS A 35 -2.31 12.70 12.35
C HIS A 35 -0.86 12.80 11.85
N ILE A 36 -0.66 13.10 10.56
CA ILE A 36 0.68 13.26 9.96
C ILE A 36 1.45 14.38 10.65
N ILE A 37 0.81 15.55 10.83
CA ILE A 37 1.42 16.70 11.51
C ILE A 37 1.81 16.33 12.95
N ASN A 38 0.97 15.57 13.66
CA ASN A 38 1.28 15.14 15.02
C ASN A 38 2.48 14.18 15.06
N GLN A 39 2.55 13.20 14.14
CA GLN A 39 3.72 12.32 14.04
C GLN A 39 5.02 13.12 13.85
N ILE A 40 5.00 14.07 12.92
CA ILE A 40 6.15 14.93 12.61
C ILE A 40 6.54 15.80 13.81
N LYS A 41 5.57 16.36 14.53
CA LYS A 41 5.81 17.16 15.74
C LYS A 41 6.44 16.34 16.87
N MET A 42 6.14 15.05 16.94
CA MET A 42 6.77 14.10 17.87
C MET A 42 8.14 13.61 17.36
N GLY A 43 8.54 14.09 16.18
CA GLY A 43 9.79 13.75 15.51
C GLY A 43 9.79 12.46 14.73
N ASN A 44 8.63 11.83 14.57
CA ASN A 44 8.45 10.64 13.77
C ASN A 44 8.23 10.99 12.30
N SER A 45 8.74 10.15 11.41
CA SER A 45 8.32 10.17 10.00
C SER A 45 6.98 9.46 9.85
N TRP A 46 6.20 9.85 8.85
CA TRP A 46 5.00 9.11 8.42
C TRP A 46 5.18 8.66 6.98
N SER A 47 4.72 7.45 6.66
CA SER A 47 4.63 6.93 5.30
C SER A 47 3.31 6.20 5.10
N GLY A 48 2.67 6.42 3.96
CA GLY A 48 1.40 5.77 3.69
C GLY A 48 0.73 6.23 2.40
N GLN A 49 -0.43 5.65 2.14
CA GLN A 49 -1.28 6.02 1.01
C GLN A 49 -2.27 7.09 1.44
N LEU A 50 -2.45 8.12 0.61
CA LEU A 50 -3.42 9.19 0.83
C LEU A 50 -4.12 9.59 -0.46
N LEU A 51 -5.30 10.21 -0.33
CA LEU A 51 -6.01 10.81 -1.45
C LEU A 51 -5.51 12.25 -1.65
N ALA A 52 -4.73 12.45 -2.71
CA ALA A 52 -4.19 13.74 -3.08
C ALA A 52 -5.11 14.46 -4.09
N ARG A 53 -5.01 15.78 -4.17
CA ARG A 53 -5.69 16.64 -5.14
C ARG A 53 -4.67 17.44 -5.95
N LYS A 54 -4.84 17.46 -7.27
CA LYS A 54 -4.09 18.32 -8.19
C LYS A 54 -4.73 19.70 -8.30
N LYS A 55 -4.00 20.66 -8.86
CA LYS A 55 -4.52 22.01 -9.19
C LYS A 55 -5.80 21.98 -10.03
N SER A 56 -5.93 21.03 -10.96
CA SER A 56 -7.12 20.84 -11.80
C SER A 56 -8.37 20.41 -11.02
N GLY A 57 -8.24 20.04 -9.74
CA GLY A 57 -9.30 19.43 -8.93
C GLY A 57 -9.32 17.90 -9.02
N GLU A 58 -8.57 17.30 -9.95
CA GLU A 58 -8.44 15.84 -10.07
C GLU A 58 -7.87 15.25 -8.77
N GLN A 59 -8.57 14.24 -8.24
CA GLN A 59 -8.09 13.47 -7.10
C GLN A 59 -7.38 12.21 -7.57
N PHE A 60 -6.28 11.87 -6.91
CA PHE A 60 -5.52 10.66 -7.21
C PHE A 60 -4.98 10.05 -5.93
N SER A 61 -4.75 8.75 -5.96
CA SER A 61 -4.13 8.06 -4.83
C SER A 61 -2.62 8.23 -4.92
N ALA A 62 -2.01 8.75 -3.86
CA ALA A 62 -0.59 8.94 -3.75
C ALA A 62 -0.02 8.06 -2.63
N ILE A 63 1.14 7.45 -2.85
CA ILE A 63 1.99 6.97 -1.75
C ILE A 63 2.94 8.11 -1.42
N ALA A 64 2.97 8.52 -0.15
CA ALA A 64 3.79 9.63 0.31
C ALA A 64 4.55 9.29 1.59
N SER A 65 5.72 9.90 1.76
CA SER A 65 6.48 9.89 3.00
C SER A 65 6.78 11.32 3.43
N TYR A 66 6.55 11.63 4.71
CA TYR A 66 6.83 12.92 5.32
C TYR A 66 7.85 12.72 6.44
N THR A 67 8.96 13.45 6.34
CA THR A 67 10.09 13.34 7.27
C THR A 67 10.39 14.72 7.87
N PRO A 68 10.49 14.85 9.20
CA PRO A 68 10.90 16.09 9.82
C PRO A 68 12.34 16.44 9.43
N LEU A 69 12.60 17.72 9.17
CA LEU A 69 13.93 18.28 8.94
C LEU A 69 14.31 19.12 10.15
N TYR A 70 15.49 18.89 10.70
CA TYR A 70 16.03 19.62 11.85
C TYR A 70 17.25 20.45 11.46
N ASP A 71 17.51 21.52 12.21
CA ASP A 71 18.80 22.22 12.20
C ASP A 71 19.81 21.56 13.15
N ASP A 72 21.02 22.14 13.24
CA ASP A 72 22.11 21.67 14.10
C ASP A 72 21.77 21.77 15.61
N ASP A 73 20.78 22.58 15.98
CA ASP A 73 20.28 22.76 17.35
C ASP A 73 19.10 21.81 17.68
N CYS A 74 18.84 20.80 16.84
CA CYS A 74 17.72 19.84 16.95
C CYS A 74 16.33 20.50 16.92
N LYS A 75 16.20 21.69 16.34
CA LYS A 75 14.92 22.38 16.19
C LYS A 75 14.28 22.01 14.85
N LEU A 76 12.98 21.73 14.89
CA LEU A 76 12.21 21.40 13.68
C LEU A 76 12.18 22.61 12.72
N MET A 77 12.88 22.47 11.59
CA MET A 77 12.97 23.47 10.53
C MET A 77 11.92 23.30 9.45
N GLY A 78 11.45 22.08 9.22
CA GLY A 78 10.49 21.83 8.18
C GLY A 78 10.12 20.37 8.00
N ILE A 79 9.48 20.08 6.87
CA ILE A 79 9.01 18.75 6.49
C ILE A 79 9.45 18.50 5.06
N THR A 80 10.15 17.40 4.84
CA THR A 80 10.43 16.88 3.50
C THR A 80 9.35 15.90 3.12
N CYS A 81 8.78 16.05 1.92
CA CYS A 81 7.77 15.12 1.39
C CYS A 81 8.28 14.50 0.08
N VAL A 82 8.15 13.18 -0.03
CA VAL A 82 8.33 12.43 -1.29
C VAL A 82 7.02 11.73 -1.58
N SER A 83 6.49 11.91 -2.79
CA SER A 83 5.20 11.34 -3.19
C SER A 83 5.19 10.86 -4.64
N ASN A 84 4.40 9.82 -4.90
CA ASN A 84 4.18 9.26 -6.24
C ASN A 84 2.72 8.87 -6.42
N ASP A 85 2.21 9.02 -7.65
CA ASP A 85 0.90 8.48 -8.04
C ASP A 85 0.95 6.95 -8.06
N VAL A 86 -0.11 6.29 -7.57
CA VAL A 86 -0.22 4.84 -7.56
C VAL A 86 -0.66 4.28 -8.92
N ARG A 87 -1.30 5.09 -9.77
CA ARG A 87 -1.84 4.65 -11.08
C ARG A 87 -0.80 4.11 -12.05
N PRO A 88 0.37 4.76 -12.27
CA PRO A 88 1.37 4.26 -13.22
C PRO A 88 1.90 2.86 -12.87
N PHE A 89 1.79 2.44 -11.61
CA PHE A 89 2.24 1.12 -11.15
C PHE A 89 1.22 0.00 -11.41
N LYS A 90 -0.04 0.30 -11.74
CA LYS A 90 -1.06 -0.73 -12.01
C LYS A 90 -0.99 -1.32 -13.42
N GLU A 91 -0.42 -0.60 -14.38
CA GLU A 91 -0.39 -1.01 -15.78
C GLU A 91 0.58 -2.18 -16.04
N ASN A 92 1.62 -2.32 -15.21
CA ASN A 92 2.59 -3.43 -15.34
C ASN A 92 2.16 -4.74 -14.65
N ILE A 93 1.23 -4.72 -13.69
CA ILE A 93 0.84 -5.93 -12.94
C ILE A 93 -0.26 -6.72 -13.67
N VAL A 94 -1.11 -6.04 -14.45
CA VAL A 94 -2.21 -6.70 -15.17
C VAL A 94 -1.72 -7.47 -16.41
N ALA A 95 -0.56 -7.12 -16.97
CA ALA A 95 0.01 -7.80 -18.12
C ALA A 95 0.68 -9.15 -17.80
N SER A 96 1.01 -9.45 -16.54
CA SER A 96 1.82 -10.64 -16.18
C SER A 96 1.03 -11.83 -15.62
N ASN A 97 -0.30 -11.74 -15.48
CA ASN A 97 -1.09 -12.77 -14.78
C ASN A 97 -2.01 -13.64 -15.67
N SER A 98 -1.85 -13.60 -17.00
CA SER A 98 -2.50 -14.56 -17.91
C SER A 98 -1.64 -15.82 -18.12
N TYR A 99 -1.38 -16.57 -17.05
CA TYR A 99 -0.95 -17.96 -17.14
C TYR A 99 -2.13 -18.86 -16.78
N SER A 100 -2.85 -19.32 -17.80
CA SER A 100 -3.72 -20.49 -17.69
C SER A 100 -2.88 -21.73 -17.99
N PRO A 101 -2.70 -22.69 -17.08
CA PRO A 101 -2.22 -24.00 -17.47
C PRO A 101 -3.41 -24.80 -17.99
N SER A 102 -3.61 -24.77 -19.31
CA SER A 102 -4.38 -25.79 -20.02
C SER A 102 -3.43 -26.92 -20.43
N GLY A 103 -3.61 -28.09 -19.82
CA GLY A 103 -2.88 -29.31 -20.16
C GLY A 103 -3.47 -30.53 -19.47
N SER A 104 -4.54 -31.07 -20.06
CA SER A 104 -4.87 -32.51 -20.09
C SER A 104 -3.63 -33.31 -20.54
N ASP A 105 -3.34 -34.56 -20.16
CA ASP A 105 -4.13 -35.74 -19.83
C ASP A 105 -3.17 -36.78 -19.18
N SER A 106 -3.73 -37.84 -18.59
CA SER A 106 -3.27 -39.25 -18.66
C SER A 106 -3.10 -39.99 -17.33
N LYS A 107 -3.46 -41.28 -17.41
CA LYS A 107 -3.90 -42.24 -16.39
C LYS A 107 -2.76 -43.09 -15.80
N GLN A 108 -3.12 -43.87 -14.76
CA GLN A 108 -2.49 -45.14 -14.29
C GLN A 108 -1.17 -44.99 -13.49
N SER A 109 -0.88 -45.66 -12.37
CA SER A 109 -1.32 -46.95 -11.82
C SER A 109 -0.97 -47.11 -10.33
N GLN A 110 -1.87 -47.81 -9.61
CA GLN A 110 -1.70 -48.78 -8.50
C GLN A 110 -0.43 -48.78 -7.60
N SER A 111 -0.64 -48.77 -6.27
CA SER A 111 -0.18 -49.85 -5.37
C SER A 111 -0.82 -49.85 -3.97
N ARG A 112 -1.05 -51.07 -3.47
CA ARG A 112 -1.75 -51.57 -2.24
C ARG A 112 -1.14 -51.02 -0.92
N SER A 113 -1.75 -51.04 0.28
CA SER A 113 -2.35 -52.18 1.00
C SER A 113 -3.13 -51.78 2.28
N ILE A 114 -4.33 -52.37 2.39
CA ILE A 114 -5.11 -52.90 3.54
C ILE A 114 -4.45 -52.91 4.94
N PHE A 115 -5.17 -52.40 5.97
CA PHE A 115 -5.44 -53.07 7.27
C PHE A 115 -6.75 -52.53 7.90
N THR A 116 -7.52 -53.44 8.49
CA THR A 116 -8.91 -53.32 8.94
C THR A 116 -9.04 -53.01 10.44
N ASN A 117 -10.08 -52.26 10.86
CA ASN A 117 -11.07 -52.69 11.86
C ASN A 117 -12.16 -51.60 12.13
N LYS A 118 -13.42 -52.03 12.16
CA LYS A 118 -14.70 -51.28 12.33
C LYS A 118 -14.95 -50.83 13.81
N PRO A 119 -16.14 -50.31 14.20
CA PRO A 119 -16.78 -49.04 13.85
C PRO A 119 -17.24 -48.24 15.11
N ARG A 120 -17.41 -46.91 15.04
CA ARG A 120 -18.41 -46.23 15.89
C ARG A 120 -18.91 -44.96 15.22
N VAL A 121 -20.23 -44.93 15.08
CA VAL A 121 -21.10 -43.81 14.68
C VAL A 121 -20.93 -42.66 15.66
N ASP A 122 -20.60 -41.46 15.19
CA ASP A 122 -21.57 -40.36 15.24
C ASP A 122 -21.19 -39.23 14.27
N SER A 123 -22.23 -38.49 13.90
CA SER A 123 -22.34 -37.57 12.79
C SER A 123 -21.76 -36.18 13.13
N GLN A 124 -20.95 -35.60 12.24
CA GLN A 124 -21.07 -34.22 11.74
C GLN A 124 -19.81 -33.80 10.95
N GLN A 125 -20.06 -33.22 9.78
CA GLN A 125 -19.12 -32.76 8.76
C GLN A 125 -18.55 -31.34 9.08
N PRO A 126 -17.60 -30.77 8.30
CA PRO A 126 -16.28 -30.37 8.77
C PRO A 126 -16.07 -28.85 8.94
N PHE A 127 -15.06 -28.47 9.73
CA PHE A 127 -14.36 -27.19 9.55
C PHE A 127 -12.94 -27.48 9.04
N GLN A 128 -12.72 -27.23 7.75
CA GLN A 128 -11.42 -27.40 7.11
C GLN A 128 -10.46 -26.26 7.50
N ALA A 129 -9.32 -26.71 8.03
CA ALA A 129 -7.96 -26.26 7.76
C ALA A 129 -7.61 -24.77 7.92
N GLY A 130 -6.90 -24.47 9.02
CA GLY A 130 -6.00 -23.32 9.09
C GLY A 130 -4.82 -23.52 8.15
N ILE A 131 -4.57 -22.53 7.29
CA ILE A 131 -3.32 -22.43 6.53
C ILE A 131 -2.37 -21.56 7.34
N ALA A 132 -1.43 -22.21 8.02
CA ALA A 132 -0.24 -21.57 8.57
C ALA A 132 0.67 -21.11 7.42
N SER A 133 0.96 -19.81 7.32
CA SER A 133 1.99 -19.30 6.40
C SER A 133 3.37 -19.41 7.06
N LYS A 134 4.18 -20.37 6.63
CA LYS A 134 5.63 -20.38 6.89
C LYS A 134 6.30 -19.40 5.94
N ILE A 135 6.91 -18.35 6.49
CA ILE A 135 7.85 -17.50 5.76
C ILE A 135 9.19 -18.24 5.81
N SER A 136 9.70 -18.65 4.65
CA SER A 136 11.08 -19.13 4.49
C SER A 136 11.61 -18.68 3.14
N ASN A 137 12.65 -17.86 3.17
CA ASN A 137 13.75 -17.76 2.20
C ASN A 137 14.79 -16.85 2.88
N LEU A 138 15.89 -17.45 3.34
CA LEU A 138 17.18 -17.69 2.66
C LEU A 138 18.16 -16.55 2.98
#